data_AF-A0A356I947-F1
#
_entry.id   AF-A0A356I947-F1
#
_cell.length_a   1.000
_cell.length_b   1.000
_cell.length_c   1.000
_cell.angle_alpha   90.00
_cell.angle_beta   90.00
_cell.angle_gamma   90.00
#
_symmetry.space_group_name_H-M   'P 1'
#
loop_
_entity.id
_entity.type
_entity.pdbx_description
1 polymer ?
#
loop_
_entity_poly.entity_id
_entity_poly.type
_entity_poly.pdbx_seq_one_letter_code
_entity_poly.pdbx_strand_id
1 'polypeptide(L)' 'GQTAAYIRSLRAPEPYKGKGIRYVGEFVRRKEGKTGK' A
#
# COMPACT_ATOMS: atom_id res chain seq x y z
N GLY A 1 3.21 -12.57 -11.23
CA GLY A 1 3.43 -14.00 -10.90
C GLY A 1 2.97 -14.28 -9.48
N GLN A 2 2.62 -15.53 -9.16
CA GLN A 2 2.07 -15.94 -7.85
C GLN A 2 2.95 -15.53 -6.67
N THR A 3 4.28 -15.62 -6.79
CA THR A 3 5.22 -15.23 -5.74
C THR A 3 5.09 -13.76 -5.34
N ALA A 4 4.94 -12.87 -6.32
CA ALA A 4 4.81 -11.44 -6.05
C ALA A 4 3.46 -11.10 -5.39
N ALA A 5 2.41 -11.86 -5.71
CA ALA A 5 1.10 -11.74 -5.05
C ALA A 5 1.16 -12.21 -3.59
N TYR A 6 1.86 -13.33 -3.31
CA TYR A 6 2.07 -13.81 -1.95
C TYR A 6 2.84 -12.78 -1.11
N ILE A 7 3.94 -12.24 -1.63
CA ILE A 7 4.74 -11.20 -0.95
C ILE A 7 3.89 -9.94 -0.68
N ARG A 8 3.05 -9.49 -1.62
CA ARG A 8 2.14 -8.36 -1.40
C ARG A 8 1.08 -8.61 -0.32
N SER A 9 0.64 -9.86 -0.15
CA SER A 9 -0.37 -10.23 0.86
C SER A 9 0.15 -10.12 2.29
N LEU A 10 1.46 -10.32 2.51
CA LEU A 10 2.08 -10.22 3.84
C LEU A 10 1.99 -8.81 4.42
N ARG A 11 2.05 -7.78 3.58
CA ARG A 11 1.95 -6.38 4.01
C ARG A 11 1.41 -5.53 2.87
N ALA A 12 0.09 -5.44 2.77
CA ALA A 12 -0.57 -4.60 1.77
C ALA A 12 -0.23 -3.11 1.98
N PRO A 13 -0.15 -2.30 0.91
CA PRO A 13 0.14 -0.87 1.02
C PRO A 13 -1.03 -0.14 1.69
N GLU A 14 -0.76 0.46 2.85
CA GLU A 14 -1.76 1.20 3.63
C GLU A 14 -2.19 2.48 2.89
N PRO A 15 -3.49 2.80 2.87
CA PRO A 15 -4.01 3.97 2.17
C PRO A 15 -3.64 5.31 2.82
N TYR A 16 -3.18 5.36 4.08
CA TYR A 16 -2.86 6.62 4.74
C TYR A 16 -1.38 6.97 4.63
N LYS A 17 -0.51 6.07 5.09
CA LYS A 17 0.94 6.30 5.14
C LYS A 17 1.68 5.70 3.95
N GLY A 18 0.97 5.02 3.03
CA GLY A 18 1.58 4.32 1.89
C GLY A 18 2.53 3.20 2.30
N LYS A 19 2.45 2.74 3.57
CA LYS A 19 3.36 1.74 4.14
C LYS A 19 2.92 0.35 3.68
N GLY A 20 3.81 -0.38 3.03
CA GLY A 20 3.57 -1.77 2.61
C GLY A 20 4.26 -2.10 1.29
N ILE A 21 4.03 -3.31 0.82
CA ILE A 21 4.63 -3.86 -0.38
C ILE A 21 3.74 -3.52 -1.58
N ARG A 22 4.30 -2.83 -2.55
CA ARG A 22 3.63 -2.40 -3.77
C ARG A 22 4.41 -2.82 -4.99
N TYR A 23 3.73 -2.93 -6.12
CA TYR A 23 4.42 -3.11 -7.39
C TYR A 23 5.07 -1.81 -7.86
N VAL A 24 6.11 -1.95 -8.68
CA VAL A 24 6.75 -0.80 -9.34
C VAL A 24 5.72 -0.15 -10.28
N GLY A 25 5.38 1.12 -10.04
CA GLY A 25 4.35 1.85 -10.79
C GLY A 25 2.91 1.69 -10.28
N GLU A 26 2.66 0.97 -9.18
CA GLU A 26 1.30 0.84 -8.62
C GLU A 26 0.80 2.17 -8.04
N PHE A 27 -0.36 2.63 -8.53
CA PHE A 27 -1.03 3.83 -8.02
C PHE A 27 -1.83 3.49 -6.75
N VAL A 28 -1.21 3.68 -5.59
CA VAL A 28 -1.87 3.51 -4.29
C VAL A 28 -2.66 4.77 -3.96
N ARG A 29 -3.99 4.66 -3.88
CA ARG A 29 -4.87 5.76 -3.46
C ARG A 29 -4.50 6.17 -2.03
N ARG A 30 -3.90 7.36 -1.88
CA ARG A 30 -3.63 7.95 -0.58
C ARG A 30 -4.87 8.69 -0.10
N LYS A 31 -5.41 8.28 1.05
CA LYS A 31 -6.42 9.06 1.77
C LYS A 31 -5.69 10.03 2.66
N GLU A 32 -6.12 11.28 2.64
CA GLU A 32 -5.71 12.25 3.65
C GLU A 32 -6.10 11.68 5.01
N GLY A 33 -5.11 11.52 5.89
CA GLY A 33 -5.39 11.24 7.28
C GLY A 33 -6.22 12.42 7.80
N LYS A 34 -7.24 12.13 8.60
CA LYS A 34 -7.86 13.17 9.43
C LYS A 34 -6.81 13.63 10.43
N THR A 35 -5.95 14.56 10.01
CA THR A 35 -5.14 15.35 10.92
C THR A 35 -6.13 16.27 11.61
N GLY A 36 -6.61 15.85 12.77
CA GLY A 36 -7.16 16.80 13.73
C GLY A 36 -6.08 17.82 14.01
N LYS A 37 -6.28 19.03 13.48
CA LYS A 37 -5.64 20.24 13.96
C LYS A 37 -6.76 21.23 14.24
#